data_AF-A0A1A7YDV3-F1
#
_entry.id   AF-A0A1A7YDV3-F1
#
_cell.length_a   1.000
_cell.length_b   1.000
_cell.length_c   1.000
_cell.angle_alpha   90.00
_cell.angle_beta   90.00
_cell.angle_gamma   90.00
#
_symmetry.space_group_name_H-M   'P 1'
#
loop_
_entity.id
_entity.type
_entity.pdbx_description
1 polymer ?
#
loop_
_entity_poly.entity_id
_entity_poly.type
_entity_poly.pdbx_seq_one_letter_code
_entity_poly.pdbx_strand_id
1 'polypeptide(L)'
;MQDNKTLLSMINNVLHTDAFYFATNYDLTHTLQRLANTSPEFQHMNLLERADQRFVWNFQLLREFFTQPELHLFVFPVIHGFITIKSSSINGKVFEWTIISRRSSFRAGVRYYVRGIDSEGHAANFVETEQIVQYGSFKASFVQSRGSIPVFWSQRPNLKYKPKPQISKTANHLDGFQRHFDSQAVLYGRQVVLNLINQKGSEKPLEVMFDKMVTSLGNGMIKYIAFDFHKECSRMRWHRLQLLLDMVTEMQDEFGYFLVDPDGNVLLSQEGIFRSNCMDCLDRTNVIQSLLARRSLQSQLQRMGVLHTSQKIEEQRDFETTYKNAWADNADACAKQYAGTGALKTDFTRTGKRTVLGVLMDGWNSTIRYYKNNFSDGFRQDSIDLFLGNYSVDETNWVNLLRDTKDWKFLTLPIIMVVAFSMCIICLVMAGDTWTETLAYVLFWGTASVLTGGLILFNGPDFVDAPKLVQKEKLD
;
A
#
# COMPACT_ATOMS: atom_id res chain seq x y z
N MET A 1 24.41 1.01 25.43
CA MET A 1 24.68 2.25 24.66
C MET A 1 24.59 2.04 23.14
N GLN A 2 25.16 0.96 22.58
CA GLN A 2 25.01 0.64 21.14
C GLN A 2 23.56 0.32 20.74
N ASP A 3 22.83 -0.41 21.58
CA ASP A 3 21.43 -0.76 21.29
C ASP A 3 20.50 0.46 21.29
N ASN A 4 20.71 1.42 22.19
CA ASN A 4 19.99 2.70 22.16
C ASN A 4 20.26 3.47 20.86
N LYS A 5 21.49 3.43 20.32
CA LYS A 5 21.78 4.03 19.01
C LYS A 5 21.01 3.32 17.90
N THR A 6 20.90 1.99 17.96
CA THR A 6 20.09 1.21 17.00
C THR A 6 18.62 1.56 17.08
N LEU A 7 18.03 1.60 18.28
CA LEU A 7 16.62 1.98 18.49
C LEU A 7 16.35 3.43 18.04
N LEU A 8 17.25 4.37 18.36
CA LEU A 8 17.16 5.74 17.85
C LEU A 8 17.25 5.79 16.33
N SER A 9 18.12 4.98 15.72
CA SER A 9 18.20 4.85 14.26
C SER A 9 16.91 4.29 13.65
N MET A 10 16.22 3.38 14.34
CA MET A 10 14.92 2.83 13.93
C MET A 10 13.82 3.89 13.96
N ILE A 11 13.70 4.64 15.06
CA ILE A 11 12.75 5.76 15.15
C ILE A 11 13.04 6.81 14.07
N ASN A 12 14.31 7.19 13.91
CA ASN A 12 14.72 8.11 12.86
C ASN A 12 14.37 7.58 11.47
N ASN A 13 14.50 6.28 11.21
CA ASN A 13 14.13 5.69 9.91
C ASN A 13 12.66 5.95 9.56
N VAL A 14 11.75 5.81 10.54
CA VAL A 14 10.32 6.11 10.33
C VAL A 14 10.11 7.61 10.11
N LEU A 15 10.70 8.46 10.96
CA LEU A 15 10.53 9.92 10.89
C LEU A 15 11.09 10.54 9.60
N HIS A 16 12.12 9.93 8.99
CA HIS A 16 12.65 10.35 7.69
C HIS A 16 11.79 9.86 6.50
N THR A 17 10.73 9.08 6.75
CA THR A 17 9.78 8.71 5.70
C THR A 17 8.89 9.92 5.39
N ASP A 18 8.84 10.30 4.12
CA ASP A 18 8.00 11.41 3.67
C ASP A 18 6.50 11.18 3.97
N ALA A 19 5.75 12.29 3.91
CA ALA A 19 4.29 12.32 3.84
C ALA A 19 3.54 11.94 5.13
N PHE A 20 4.05 12.45 6.25
CA PHE A 20 3.28 12.65 7.48
C PHE A 20 2.57 14.01 7.44
N TYR A 21 1.30 14.04 7.85
CA TYR A 21 0.47 15.25 7.85
C TYR A 21 -0.30 15.37 9.16
N PHE A 22 -0.52 16.59 9.59
CA PHE A 22 -1.43 16.93 10.69
C PHE A 22 -2.14 18.24 10.36
N ALA A 23 -3.24 18.50 11.04
CA ALA A 23 -3.92 19.79 11.01
C ALA A 23 -4.29 20.18 12.44
N THR A 24 -4.34 21.48 12.70
CA THR A 24 -4.59 22.02 14.05
C THR A 24 -6.07 22.26 14.32
N ASN A 25 -6.89 22.39 13.28
CA ASN A 25 -8.31 22.75 13.35
C ASN A 25 -9.22 21.80 12.57
N TYR A 26 -8.66 20.75 11.95
CA TYR A 26 -9.40 19.78 11.16
C TYR A 26 -8.95 18.38 11.50
N ASP A 27 -9.90 17.46 11.63
CA ASP A 27 -9.56 16.06 11.87
C ASP A 27 -9.32 15.33 10.54
N LEU A 28 -8.04 15.18 10.20
CA LEU A 28 -7.61 14.48 8.99
C LEU A 28 -7.89 12.97 9.02
N THR A 29 -8.18 12.38 10.18
CA THR A 29 -8.35 10.92 10.37
C THR A 29 -9.73 10.44 9.92
N HIS A 30 -10.72 11.33 9.92
CA HIS A 30 -12.09 11.04 9.48
C HIS A 30 -12.33 11.50 8.03
N THR A 31 -13.30 10.86 7.37
CA THR A 31 -13.83 11.34 6.10
C THR A 31 -14.80 12.50 6.33
N LEU A 32 -15.05 13.30 5.30
CA LEU A 32 -16.03 14.37 5.35
C LEU A 32 -17.41 13.85 5.76
N GLN A 33 -17.83 12.70 5.24
CA GLN A 33 -19.09 12.06 5.61
C GLN A 33 -19.15 11.66 7.09
N ARG A 34 -18.08 11.07 7.63
CA ARG A 34 -18.06 10.68 9.04
C ARG A 34 -18.17 11.90 9.94
N LEU A 35 -17.42 12.96 9.63
CA LEU A 35 -17.49 14.21 10.40
C LEU A 35 -18.89 14.82 10.34
N ALA A 36 -19.55 14.81 9.19
CA ALA A 36 -20.90 15.33 9.04
C ALA A 36 -21.96 14.51 9.79
N ASN A 37 -21.75 13.20 9.93
CA ASN A 37 -22.68 12.30 10.63
C ASN A 37 -22.42 12.21 12.15
N THR A 38 -21.44 12.96 12.67
CA THR A 38 -21.17 13.00 14.12
C THR A 38 -22.02 14.03 14.84
N SER A 39 -22.25 13.82 16.13
CA SER A 39 -23.02 14.76 16.95
C SER A 39 -22.27 16.07 17.17
N PRO A 40 -22.95 17.19 17.47
CA PRO A 40 -22.29 18.45 17.79
C PRO A 40 -21.27 18.33 18.92
N GLU A 41 -21.55 17.48 19.93
CA GLU A 41 -20.63 17.23 21.05
C GLU A 41 -19.31 16.62 20.57
N PHE A 42 -19.35 15.71 19.59
CA PHE A 42 -18.15 15.12 18.99
C PHE A 42 -17.29 16.18 18.28
N GLN A 43 -17.91 17.20 17.69
CA GLN A 43 -17.18 18.29 17.03
C GLN A 43 -16.47 19.22 18.03
N HIS A 44 -16.97 19.29 19.27
CA HIS A 44 -16.37 20.03 20.38
C HIS A 44 -15.29 19.25 21.13
N MET A 45 -15.20 17.93 20.95
CA MET A 45 -14.08 17.14 21.47
C MET A 45 -12.76 17.59 20.85
N ASN A 46 -11.68 17.47 21.61
CA ASN A 46 -10.35 17.74 21.09
C ASN A 46 -9.95 16.70 20.02
N LEU A 47 -8.98 17.07 19.18
CA LEU A 47 -8.52 16.22 18.08
C LEU A 47 -7.97 14.87 18.57
N LEU A 48 -7.36 14.82 19.76
CA LEU A 48 -6.81 13.60 20.34
C LEU A 48 -7.90 12.57 20.66
N GLU A 49 -8.97 12.99 21.35
CA GLU A 49 -10.06 12.12 21.78
C GLU A 49 -10.90 11.61 20.63
N ARG A 50 -11.16 12.47 19.64
CA ARG A 50 -12.08 12.13 18.56
C ARG A 50 -11.42 11.41 17.38
N ALA A 51 -10.09 11.36 17.31
CA ALA A 51 -9.37 10.83 16.15
C ALA A 51 -9.62 9.33 15.93
N ASP A 52 -9.70 8.94 14.65
CA ASP A 52 -9.78 7.54 14.24
C ASP A 52 -8.40 6.89 14.39
N GLN A 53 -8.24 6.10 15.46
CA GLN A 53 -6.98 5.44 15.83
C GLN A 53 -6.36 4.64 14.69
N ARG A 54 -7.18 4.11 13.76
CA ARG A 54 -6.70 3.37 12.59
C ARG A 54 -5.73 4.19 11.75
N PHE A 55 -5.82 5.51 11.79
CA PHE A 55 -5.02 6.43 10.97
C PHE A 55 -4.07 7.31 11.78
N VAL A 56 -4.03 7.19 13.11
CA VAL A 56 -3.11 7.95 13.97
C VAL A 56 -1.79 7.19 14.11
N TRP A 57 -0.76 7.64 13.39
CA TRP A 57 0.54 6.97 13.37
C TRP A 57 1.37 7.22 14.62
N ASN A 58 1.22 8.38 15.26
CA ASN A 58 1.88 8.72 16.51
C ASN A 58 1.08 8.30 17.75
N PHE A 59 0.04 7.47 17.62
CA PHE A 59 -0.89 7.15 18.72
C PHE A 59 -0.18 6.70 20.00
N GLN A 60 0.82 5.82 19.88
CA GLN A 60 1.58 5.33 21.02
C GLN A 60 2.29 6.48 21.77
N LEU A 61 2.81 7.47 21.06
CA LEU A 61 3.45 8.65 21.65
C LEU A 61 2.44 9.57 22.34
N LEU A 62 1.18 9.55 21.88
CA LEU A 62 0.12 10.39 22.43
C LEU A 62 -0.55 9.78 23.67
N ARG A 63 -0.32 8.48 23.93
CA ARG A 63 -1.04 7.71 24.96
C ARG A 63 -0.98 8.32 26.36
N GLU A 64 0.18 8.84 26.77
CA GLU A 64 0.38 9.43 28.10
C GLU A 64 -0.33 10.79 28.28
N PHE A 65 -0.70 11.44 27.17
CA PHE A 65 -1.36 12.74 27.21
C PHE A 65 -2.88 12.65 27.35
N PHE A 66 -3.49 11.48 27.08
CA PHE A 66 -4.94 11.28 27.27
C PHE A 66 -5.39 11.51 28.72
N THR A 67 -4.49 11.34 29.69
CA THR A 67 -4.80 11.57 31.11
C THR A 67 -4.52 13.02 31.55
N GLN A 68 -4.12 13.90 30.64
CA GLN A 68 -3.70 15.28 30.92
C GLN A 68 -4.46 16.27 30.02
N PRO A 69 -5.74 16.56 30.32
CA PRO A 69 -6.61 17.41 29.49
C PRO A 69 -6.01 18.80 29.19
N GLU A 70 -5.25 19.36 30.13
CA GLU A 70 -4.55 20.64 29.99
C GLU A 70 -3.51 20.64 28.86
N LEU A 71 -3.00 19.48 28.45
CA LEU A 71 -2.02 19.33 27.38
C LEU A 71 -2.65 19.04 26.01
N HIS A 72 -3.96 18.80 25.93
CA HIS A 72 -4.62 18.44 24.67
C HIS A 72 -4.46 19.50 23.56
N LEU A 73 -4.18 20.76 23.93
CA LEU A 73 -3.89 21.86 22.99
C LEU A 73 -2.55 21.69 22.24
N PHE A 74 -1.62 20.88 22.76
CA PHE A 74 -0.29 20.63 22.19
C PHE A 74 -0.19 19.26 21.49
N VAL A 75 -1.27 18.48 21.52
CA VAL A 75 -1.26 17.09 21.10
C VAL A 75 -2.08 16.92 19.82
N PHE A 76 -1.37 16.65 18.72
CA PHE A 76 -1.98 16.53 17.39
C PHE A 76 -1.84 15.10 16.84
N PRO A 77 -2.97 14.48 16.42
CA PRO A 77 -2.93 13.25 15.64
C PRO A 77 -2.21 13.47 14.30
N VAL A 78 -1.26 12.60 13.99
CA VAL A 78 -0.50 12.62 12.73
C VAL A 78 -0.92 11.44 11.87
N ILE A 79 -1.35 11.72 10.64
CA ILE A 79 -1.62 10.69 9.64
C ILE A 79 -0.39 10.43 8.76
N HIS A 80 -0.28 9.21 8.23
CA HIS A 80 0.68 8.87 7.17
C HIS A 80 -0.08 8.57 5.88
N GLY A 81 0.40 9.08 4.75
CA GLY A 81 -0.26 8.81 3.47
C GLY A 81 0.04 9.87 2.41
N PHE A 82 -0.98 10.57 1.93
CA PHE A 82 -0.80 11.60 0.90
C PHE A 82 -1.92 12.64 0.98
N ILE A 83 -1.56 13.91 0.90
CA ILE A 83 -2.52 15.00 0.73
C ILE A 83 -2.07 15.88 -0.42
N THR A 84 -2.99 16.19 -1.32
CA THR A 84 -2.82 17.26 -2.32
C THR A 84 -4.10 18.07 -2.42
N ILE A 85 -3.95 19.38 -2.49
CA ILE A 85 -5.03 20.35 -2.68
C ILE A 85 -4.69 21.16 -3.93
N LYS A 86 -5.62 21.23 -4.88
CA LYS A 86 -5.45 21.93 -6.15
C LYS A 86 -6.67 22.80 -6.43
N SER A 87 -6.44 24.09 -6.65
CA SER A 87 -7.46 24.98 -7.20
C SER A 87 -7.49 24.84 -8.72
N SER A 88 -8.67 24.80 -9.31
CA SER A 88 -8.86 24.68 -10.75
C SER A 88 -10.11 25.44 -11.19
N SER A 89 -10.18 25.77 -12.48
CA SER A 89 -11.32 26.50 -13.06
C SER A 89 -11.83 25.78 -14.29
N ILE A 90 -13.14 25.54 -14.35
CA ILE A 90 -13.84 24.99 -15.51
C ILE A 90 -15.01 25.92 -15.81
N ASN A 91 -15.22 26.31 -17.07
CA ASN A 91 -16.26 27.25 -17.48
C ASN A 91 -16.27 28.57 -16.68
N GLY A 92 -15.08 29.07 -16.26
CA GLY A 92 -14.94 30.28 -15.43
C GLY A 92 -15.31 30.10 -13.96
N LYS A 93 -15.68 28.89 -13.53
CA LYS A 93 -16.02 28.56 -12.15
C LYS A 93 -14.83 27.93 -11.45
N VAL A 94 -14.30 28.62 -10.45
CA VAL A 94 -13.17 28.17 -9.64
C VAL A 94 -13.66 27.24 -8.54
N PHE A 95 -13.06 26.06 -8.44
CA PHE A 95 -13.31 25.07 -7.40
C PHE A 95 -12.00 24.55 -6.82
N GLU A 96 -12.07 24.02 -5.61
CA GLU A 96 -10.96 23.31 -4.97
C GLU A 96 -11.18 21.80 -5.10
N TRP A 97 -10.12 21.10 -5.48
CA TRP A 97 -10.10 19.66 -5.60
C TRP A 97 -8.97 19.07 -4.76
N THR A 98 -9.32 18.11 -3.92
CA THR A 98 -8.43 17.57 -2.89
C THR A 98 -8.43 16.05 -2.94
N ILE A 99 -7.26 15.43 -2.81
CA ILE A 99 -7.12 13.99 -2.57
C ILE A 99 -6.45 13.81 -1.22
N ILE A 100 -7.05 12.99 -0.37
CA ILE A 100 -6.48 12.53 0.90
C ILE A 100 -6.41 11.00 0.87
N SER A 101 -5.21 10.43 0.95
CA SER A 101 -5.01 9.02 1.22
C SER A 101 -4.49 8.84 2.63
N ARG A 102 -5.21 8.11 3.47
CA ARG A 102 -4.83 7.77 4.85
C ARG A 102 -4.41 6.31 4.91
N ARG A 103 -3.17 6.04 5.32
CA ARG A 103 -2.66 4.69 5.53
C ARG A 103 -2.91 4.26 6.96
N SER A 104 -3.45 3.06 7.13
CA SER A 104 -3.69 2.55 8.47
C SER A 104 -2.40 2.22 9.22
N SER A 105 -2.37 2.56 10.51
CA SER A 105 -1.38 2.12 11.48
C SER A 105 -1.59 0.65 11.90
N PHE A 106 -2.82 0.14 11.79
CA PHE A 106 -3.14 -1.25 12.11
C PHE A 106 -2.56 -2.20 11.06
N ARG A 107 -1.95 -3.29 11.53
CA ARG A 107 -1.20 -4.25 10.71
C ARG A 107 -0.30 -3.56 9.66
N ALA A 108 0.32 -2.44 10.03
CA ALA A 108 1.27 -1.74 9.18
C ALA A 108 2.57 -2.54 9.05
N GLY A 109 3.12 -2.54 7.85
CA GLY A 109 4.39 -3.21 7.58
C GLY A 109 4.84 -3.12 6.14
N VAL A 110 5.97 -3.76 5.88
CA VAL A 110 6.64 -3.79 4.58
C VAL A 110 6.14 -4.97 3.73
N ARG A 111 6.35 -4.85 2.41
CA ARG A 111 5.69 -5.65 1.38
C ARG A 111 5.73 -7.16 1.57
N TYR A 112 6.85 -7.75 1.97
CA TYR A 112 6.95 -9.21 2.11
C TYR A 112 6.84 -9.70 3.55
N TYR A 113 6.88 -8.79 4.53
CA TYR A 113 6.79 -9.18 5.93
C TYR A 113 5.37 -9.15 6.49
N VAL A 114 4.50 -8.29 5.96
CA VAL A 114 3.12 -8.14 6.45
C VAL A 114 2.13 -8.22 5.30
N ARG A 115 1.35 -9.30 5.29
CA ARG A 115 0.32 -9.64 4.29
C ARG A 115 -0.91 -10.21 4.98
N GLY A 116 -1.98 -10.42 4.24
CA GLY A 116 -3.24 -10.92 4.80
C GLY A 116 -3.89 -10.03 5.86
N ILE A 117 -4.63 -10.67 6.75
CA ILE A 117 -5.27 -10.09 7.95
C ILE A 117 -4.61 -10.61 9.23
N ASP A 118 -4.82 -9.90 10.35
CA ASP A 118 -4.54 -10.39 11.70
C ASP A 118 -5.78 -11.07 12.33
N SER A 119 -5.66 -11.51 13.59
CA SER A 119 -6.75 -12.11 14.36
C SER A 119 -7.94 -11.17 14.56
N GLU A 120 -7.70 -9.86 14.58
CA GLU A 120 -8.73 -8.83 14.76
C GLU A 120 -9.41 -8.44 13.44
N GLY A 121 -8.96 -9.01 12.31
CA GLY A 121 -9.52 -8.73 10.99
C GLY A 121 -8.94 -7.47 10.34
N HIS A 122 -7.86 -6.88 10.84
CA HIS A 122 -7.20 -5.76 10.18
C HIS A 122 -6.39 -6.25 8.99
N ALA A 123 -6.71 -5.74 7.80
CA ALA A 123 -5.97 -6.07 6.59
C ALA A 123 -4.66 -5.27 6.50
N ALA A 124 -3.58 -5.95 6.14
CA ALA A 124 -2.29 -5.30 5.88
C ALA A 124 -2.40 -4.25 4.76
N ASN A 125 -1.61 -3.17 4.88
CA ASN A 125 -1.55 -2.08 3.89
C ASN A 125 -2.92 -1.49 3.54
N PHE A 126 -3.82 -1.39 4.53
CA PHE A 126 -5.10 -0.73 4.34
C PHE A 126 -4.89 0.77 4.12
N VAL A 127 -5.47 1.30 3.04
CA VAL A 127 -5.47 2.73 2.73
C VAL A 127 -6.88 3.16 2.34
N GLU A 128 -7.35 4.21 2.98
CA GLU A 128 -8.58 4.91 2.62
C GLU A 128 -8.20 6.11 1.77
N THR A 129 -8.74 6.20 0.55
CA THR A 129 -8.54 7.34 -0.35
C THR A 129 -9.85 8.08 -0.51
N GLU A 130 -9.85 9.35 -0.14
CA GLU A 130 -10.97 10.26 -0.23
C GLU A 130 -10.65 11.37 -1.25
N GLN A 131 -11.56 11.57 -2.19
CA GLN A 131 -11.55 12.68 -3.11
C GLN A 131 -12.61 13.69 -2.70
N ILE A 132 -12.19 14.92 -2.43
CA ILE A 132 -13.05 16.02 -2.01
C ILE A 132 -13.08 17.08 -3.11
N VAL A 133 -14.26 17.62 -3.38
CA VAL A 133 -14.43 18.80 -4.23
C VAL A 133 -15.26 19.85 -3.50
N GLN A 134 -14.81 21.09 -3.55
CA GLN A 134 -15.48 22.23 -2.95
C GLN A 134 -15.70 23.33 -3.98
N TYR A 135 -16.94 23.79 -4.11
CA TYR A 135 -17.31 24.90 -4.98
C TYR A 135 -18.25 25.85 -4.24
N GLY A 136 -17.77 27.06 -3.95
CA GLY A 136 -18.44 27.94 -2.99
C GLY A 136 -18.54 27.27 -1.62
N SER A 137 -19.76 27.15 -1.11
CA SER A 137 -20.06 26.43 0.13
C SER A 137 -20.45 24.96 -0.08
N PHE A 138 -20.66 24.50 -1.32
CA PHE A 138 -20.91 23.08 -1.59
C PHE A 138 -19.65 22.27 -1.33
N LYS A 139 -19.81 21.12 -0.66
CA LYS A 139 -18.73 20.15 -0.44
C LYS A 139 -19.22 18.76 -0.82
N ALA A 140 -18.44 18.05 -1.62
CA ALA A 140 -18.69 16.64 -1.91
C ALA A 140 -17.45 15.80 -1.64
N SER A 141 -17.67 14.55 -1.28
CA SER A 141 -16.63 13.58 -1.00
C SER A 141 -16.96 12.21 -1.61
N PHE A 142 -15.95 11.57 -2.19
CA PHE A 142 -16.03 10.19 -2.67
C PHE A 142 -14.90 9.36 -2.06
N VAL A 143 -15.27 8.31 -1.33
CA VAL A 143 -14.35 7.47 -0.56
C VAL A 143 -14.19 6.11 -1.21
N GLN A 144 -12.96 5.61 -1.25
CA GLN A 144 -12.62 4.27 -1.69
C GLN A 144 -11.58 3.66 -0.75
N SER A 145 -11.47 2.33 -0.75
CA SER A 145 -10.45 1.65 0.03
C SER A 145 -9.59 0.73 -0.83
N ARG A 146 -8.41 0.42 -0.32
CA ARG A 146 -7.58 -0.66 -0.83
C ARG A 146 -6.87 -1.34 0.32
N GLY A 147 -6.48 -2.59 0.13
CA GLY A 147 -5.72 -3.32 1.12
C GLY A 147 -5.34 -4.71 0.64
N SER A 148 -4.65 -5.44 1.50
CA SER A 148 -4.34 -6.85 1.27
C SER A 148 -5.62 -7.70 1.14
N ILE A 149 -5.50 -8.85 0.50
CA ILE A 149 -6.59 -9.85 0.47
C ILE A 149 -6.84 -10.32 1.90
N PRO A 150 -8.08 -10.21 2.41
CA PRO A 150 -8.39 -10.39 3.82
C PRO A 150 -8.49 -11.87 4.23
N VAL A 151 -7.42 -12.62 3.98
CA VAL A 151 -7.25 -14.01 4.45
C VAL A 151 -5.89 -14.15 5.14
N PHE A 152 -5.68 -15.18 5.96
CA PHE A 152 -4.37 -15.45 6.55
C PHE A 152 -3.39 -16.00 5.51
N TRP A 153 -2.46 -15.18 5.04
CA TRP A 153 -1.43 -15.58 4.08
C TRP A 153 -0.15 -14.74 4.23
N SER A 154 0.97 -15.34 3.86
CA SER A 154 2.30 -14.74 3.92
C SER A 154 3.04 -14.89 2.59
N GLN A 155 4.06 -14.06 2.39
CA GLN A 155 4.92 -14.11 1.20
C GLN A 155 6.34 -13.66 1.58
N ARG A 156 7.05 -14.53 2.29
CA ARG A 156 8.37 -14.23 2.85
C ARG A 156 9.44 -14.09 1.76
N PRO A 157 10.39 -13.15 1.90
CA PRO A 157 11.51 -13.03 0.97
C PRO A 157 12.43 -14.26 1.09
N ASN A 158 13.03 -14.67 -0.02
CA ASN A 158 13.89 -15.86 -0.09
C ASN A 158 14.92 -15.75 -1.22
N LEU A 159 15.41 -14.53 -1.50
CA LEU A 159 16.26 -14.18 -2.65
C LEU A 159 15.65 -14.43 -4.04
N LYS A 160 14.48 -15.08 -4.16
CA LYS A 160 13.80 -15.16 -5.46
C LYS A 160 13.19 -13.80 -5.80
N TYR A 161 13.23 -13.43 -7.07
CA TYR A 161 12.64 -12.18 -7.55
C TYR A 161 11.16 -12.03 -7.16
N LYS A 162 10.39 -13.13 -7.24
CA LYS A 162 9.00 -13.20 -6.79
C LYS A 162 8.77 -14.45 -5.93
N PRO A 163 8.78 -14.33 -4.58
CA PRO A 163 8.42 -15.42 -3.69
C PRO A 163 6.97 -15.85 -3.89
N LYS A 164 6.68 -17.15 -3.71
CA LYS A 164 5.31 -17.67 -3.84
C LYS A 164 4.51 -17.36 -2.57
N PRO A 165 3.25 -16.88 -2.69
CA PRO A 165 2.38 -16.74 -1.53
C PRO A 165 2.07 -18.10 -0.90
N GLN A 166 1.97 -18.10 0.43
CA GLN A 166 1.61 -19.25 1.24
C GLN A 166 0.36 -18.90 2.05
N ILE A 167 -0.71 -19.66 1.85
CA ILE A 167 -1.96 -19.52 2.63
C ILE A 167 -1.78 -20.37 3.88
N SER A 168 -2.12 -19.80 5.05
CA SER A 168 -2.11 -20.56 6.30
C SER A 168 -3.07 -21.74 6.20
N LYS A 169 -2.69 -22.92 6.72
CA LYS A 169 -3.57 -24.10 6.72
C LYS A 169 -4.28 -24.31 8.06
N THR A 170 -3.77 -23.67 9.11
CA THR A 170 -4.21 -23.84 10.49
C THR A 170 -5.12 -22.70 10.94
N ALA A 171 -5.01 -21.52 10.32
CA ALA A 171 -5.80 -20.36 10.70
C ALA A 171 -7.29 -20.50 10.30
N ASN A 172 -8.17 -19.98 11.15
CA ASN A 172 -9.60 -19.90 10.85
C ASN A 172 -9.88 -18.71 9.91
N HIS A 173 -9.75 -18.94 8.60
CA HIS A 173 -9.98 -17.89 7.61
C HIS A 173 -11.37 -17.28 7.67
N LEU A 174 -12.41 -18.06 7.99
CA LEU A 174 -13.79 -17.57 7.96
C LEU A 174 -14.06 -16.53 9.05
N ASP A 175 -13.59 -16.81 10.26
CA ASP A 175 -13.72 -15.89 11.38
C ASP A 175 -13.00 -14.56 11.11
N GLY A 176 -11.71 -14.59 10.75
CA GLY A 176 -10.98 -13.36 10.43
C GLY A 176 -11.56 -12.60 9.22
N PHE A 177 -12.03 -13.32 8.21
CA PHE A 177 -12.68 -12.73 7.03
C PHE A 177 -14.00 -12.04 7.38
N GLN A 178 -14.82 -12.69 8.21
CA GLN A 178 -16.08 -12.15 8.70
C GLN A 178 -15.83 -10.90 9.55
N ARG A 179 -14.96 -10.96 10.56
CA ARG A 179 -14.57 -9.79 11.38
C ARG A 179 -14.12 -8.61 10.52
N HIS A 180 -13.29 -8.89 9.50
CA HIS A 180 -12.86 -7.86 8.56
C HIS A 180 -14.05 -7.18 7.89
N PHE A 181 -14.92 -7.93 7.22
CA PHE A 181 -16.01 -7.34 6.45
C PHE A 181 -17.16 -6.79 7.30
N ASP A 182 -17.38 -7.32 8.50
CA ASP A 182 -18.33 -6.75 9.46
C ASP A 182 -17.86 -5.35 9.88
N SER A 183 -16.57 -5.18 10.19
CA SER A 183 -16.00 -3.85 10.46
C SER A 183 -16.13 -2.91 9.25
N GLN A 184 -15.88 -3.40 8.03
CA GLN A 184 -16.00 -2.60 6.82
C GLN A 184 -17.45 -2.21 6.53
N ALA A 185 -18.41 -3.08 6.83
CA ALA A 185 -19.83 -2.83 6.64
C ALA A 185 -20.33 -1.73 7.58
N VAL A 186 -19.88 -1.74 8.85
CA VAL A 186 -20.21 -0.67 9.82
C VAL A 186 -19.63 0.68 9.38
N LEU A 187 -18.40 0.68 8.86
CA LEU A 187 -17.67 1.92 8.57
C LEU A 187 -17.99 2.57 7.22
N TYR A 188 -18.46 1.79 6.26
CA TYR A 188 -18.58 2.21 4.86
C TYR A 188 -19.86 1.70 4.17
N GLY A 189 -20.68 0.88 4.84
CA GLY A 189 -21.82 0.24 4.21
C GLY A 189 -21.41 -0.87 3.23
N ARG A 190 -22.07 -0.91 2.07
CA ARG A 190 -21.89 -1.99 1.09
C ARG A 190 -20.49 -1.97 0.47
N GLN A 191 -19.99 -3.15 0.10
CA GLN A 191 -18.63 -3.34 -0.39
C GLN A 191 -18.63 -4.01 -1.75
N VAL A 192 -18.09 -3.33 -2.75
CA VAL A 192 -17.72 -3.99 -4.03
C VAL A 192 -16.21 -4.22 -4.03
N VAL A 193 -15.82 -5.48 -3.95
CA VAL A 193 -14.44 -5.91 -3.97
C VAL A 193 -13.99 -6.14 -5.41
N LEU A 194 -13.05 -5.32 -5.86
CA LEU A 194 -12.40 -5.40 -7.17
C LEU A 194 -11.06 -6.11 -7.02
N ASN A 195 -11.03 -7.40 -7.39
CA ASN A 195 -9.82 -8.21 -7.26
C ASN A 195 -9.03 -8.22 -8.58
N LEU A 196 -7.86 -7.58 -8.57
CA LEU A 196 -7.03 -7.35 -9.77
C LEU A 196 -5.86 -8.33 -9.91
N ILE A 197 -5.91 -9.46 -9.20
CA ILE A 197 -4.86 -10.47 -9.21
C ILE A 197 -4.85 -11.30 -10.49
N ASN A 198 -3.71 -11.90 -10.77
CA ASN A 198 -3.52 -12.71 -11.96
C ASN A 198 -4.24 -14.06 -11.76
N GLN A 199 -5.11 -14.42 -12.70
CA GLN A 199 -5.83 -15.71 -12.66
C GLN A 199 -4.93 -16.89 -13.08
N LYS A 200 -3.65 -16.64 -13.35
CA LYS A 200 -2.63 -17.63 -13.70
C LYS A 200 -1.41 -17.52 -12.78
N GLY A 201 -0.75 -18.66 -12.61
CA GLY A 201 0.51 -18.74 -11.86
C GLY A 201 0.31 -18.77 -10.35
N SER A 202 1.25 -18.16 -9.62
CA SER A 202 1.33 -18.26 -8.15
C SER A 202 0.24 -17.52 -7.40
N GLU A 203 -0.50 -16.61 -8.04
CA GLU A 203 -1.56 -15.81 -7.39
C GLU A 203 -2.92 -16.53 -7.41
N LYS A 204 -3.12 -17.50 -8.31
CA LYS A 204 -4.38 -18.23 -8.50
C LYS A 204 -4.93 -18.88 -7.21
N PRO A 205 -4.12 -19.52 -6.35
CA PRO A 205 -4.64 -20.11 -5.11
C PRO A 205 -5.28 -19.08 -4.18
N LEU A 206 -4.73 -17.85 -4.13
CA LEU A 206 -5.30 -16.77 -3.32
C LEU A 206 -6.62 -16.26 -3.90
N GLU A 207 -6.74 -16.24 -5.23
CA GLU A 207 -7.97 -15.87 -5.94
C GLU A 207 -9.12 -16.83 -5.61
N VAL A 208 -8.88 -18.12 -5.80
CA VAL A 208 -9.86 -19.17 -5.53
C VAL A 208 -10.25 -19.19 -4.06
N MET A 209 -9.28 -18.95 -3.15
CA MET A 209 -9.58 -18.84 -1.74
C MET A 209 -10.49 -17.65 -1.44
N PHE A 210 -10.18 -16.47 -2.00
CA PHE A 210 -10.98 -15.27 -1.76
C PHE A 210 -12.41 -15.43 -2.29
N ASP A 211 -12.57 -15.92 -3.52
CA ASP A 211 -13.87 -16.20 -4.12
C ASP A 211 -14.70 -17.18 -3.28
N LYS A 212 -14.05 -18.25 -2.79
CA LYS A 212 -14.66 -19.20 -1.87
C LYS A 212 -15.09 -18.54 -0.56
N MET A 213 -14.28 -17.66 0.03
CA MET A 213 -14.63 -16.97 1.28
C MET A 213 -15.85 -16.07 1.11
N VAL A 214 -15.90 -15.28 0.03
CA VAL A 214 -17.05 -14.41 -0.27
C VAL A 214 -18.31 -15.24 -0.46
N THR A 215 -18.22 -16.32 -1.24
CA THR A 215 -19.35 -17.23 -1.51
C THR A 215 -19.82 -17.92 -0.24
N SER A 216 -18.89 -18.34 0.63
CA SER A 216 -19.21 -19.05 1.88
C SER A 216 -19.87 -18.13 2.92
N LEU A 217 -19.45 -16.86 2.99
CA LEU A 217 -20.05 -15.88 3.89
C LEU A 217 -21.49 -15.54 3.45
N GLY A 218 -21.77 -15.56 2.14
CA GLY A 218 -23.12 -15.37 1.59
C GLY A 218 -23.74 -14.01 1.94
N ASN A 219 -22.93 -13.04 2.36
CA ASN A 219 -23.40 -11.74 2.82
C ASN A 219 -23.75 -10.86 1.62
N GLY A 220 -25.02 -10.46 1.51
CA GLY A 220 -25.52 -9.57 0.46
C GLY A 220 -24.88 -8.17 0.44
N MET A 221 -24.16 -7.79 1.50
CA MET A 221 -23.41 -6.53 1.59
C MET A 221 -22.09 -6.56 0.81
N ILE A 222 -21.62 -7.73 0.36
CA ILE A 222 -20.33 -7.90 -0.32
C ILE A 222 -20.55 -8.43 -1.73
N LYS A 223 -20.08 -7.69 -2.73
CA LYS A 223 -20.01 -8.13 -4.11
C LYS A 223 -18.56 -8.34 -4.51
N TYR A 224 -18.23 -9.53 -5.00
CA TYR A 224 -16.90 -9.85 -5.51
C TYR A 224 -16.86 -9.81 -7.04
N ILE A 225 -15.84 -9.14 -7.57
CA ILE A 225 -15.58 -9.04 -9.01
C ILE A 225 -14.09 -9.34 -9.25
N ALA A 226 -13.82 -10.47 -9.89
CA ALA A 226 -12.48 -10.84 -10.33
C ALA A 226 -12.19 -10.25 -11.72
N PHE A 227 -11.10 -9.50 -11.85
CA PHE A 227 -10.66 -8.91 -13.12
C PHE A 227 -9.17 -9.13 -13.32
N ASP A 228 -8.79 -10.02 -14.24
CA ASP A 228 -7.38 -10.28 -14.56
C ASP A 228 -6.79 -9.11 -15.36
N PHE A 229 -6.23 -8.14 -14.63
CA PHE A 229 -5.64 -6.95 -15.21
C PHE A 229 -4.50 -7.27 -16.20
N HIS A 230 -3.70 -8.31 -15.96
CA HIS A 230 -2.58 -8.65 -16.84
C HIS A 230 -3.07 -9.23 -18.16
N LYS A 231 -4.06 -10.13 -18.11
CA LYS A 231 -4.66 -10.70 -19.31
C LYS A 231 -5.38 -9.61 -20.10
N GLU A 232 -6.23 -8.83 -19.43
CA GLU A 232 -7.12 -7.89 -20.10
C GLU A 232 -6.37 -6.64 -20.61
N CYS A 233 -5.47 -6.06 -19.81
CA CYS A 233 -4.70 -4.87 -20.20
C CYS A 233 -3.36 -5.21 -20.88
N SER A 234 -3.09 -6.49 -21.20
CA SER A 234 -1.91 -6.87 -21.98
C SER A 234 -1.86 -6.13 -23.32
N ARG A 235 -0.64 -5.76 -23.74
CA ARG A 235 -0.38 -5.02 -24.98
C ARG A 235 -1.08 -3.66 -25.05
N MET A 236 -1.20 -2.96 -23.92
CA MET A 236 -1.77 -1.61 -23.84
C MET A 236 -3.27 -1.54 -24.24
N ARG A 237 -4.02 -2.64 -24.05
CA ARG A 237 -5.47 -2.70 -24.34
C ARG A 237 -6.30 -2.09 -23.22
N TRP A 238 -6.07 -0.81 -22.96
CA TRP A 238 -6.67 -0.06 -21.86
C TRP A 238 -8.17 0.18 -22.03
N HIS A 239 -8.71 0.08 -23.25
CA HIS A 239 -10.16 0.09 -23.47
C HIS A 239 -10.89 -0.99 -22.66
N ARG A 240 -10.20 -2.07 -22.26
CA ARG A 240 -10.80 -3.12 -21.43
C ARG A 240 -11.00 -2.71 -19.97
N LEU A 241 -10.37 -1.62 -19.52
CA LEU A 241 -10.75 -1.00 -18.26
C LEU A 241 -12.17 -0.44 -18.33
N GLN A 242 -12.62 0.00 -19.51
CA GLN A 242 -14.00 0.43 -19.70
C GLN A 242 -14.98 -0.71 -19.42
N LEU A 243 -14.67 -1.96 -19.81
CA LEU A 243 -15.50 -3.12 -19.48
C LEU A 243 -15.69 -3.28 -17.96
N LEU A 244 -14.63 -3.08 -17.18
CA LEU A 244 -14.72 -3.11 -15.73
C LEU A 244 -15.57 -1.96 -15.19
N LEU A 245 -15.38 -0.75 -15.72
CA LEU A 245 -16.18 0.42 -15.34
C LEU A 245 -17.66 0.23 -15.69
N ASP A 246 -17.96 -0.35 -16.85
CA ASP A 246 -19.32 -0.63 -17.30
C ASP A 246 -19.98 -1.65 -16.36
N MET A 247 -19.26 -2.71 -15.96
CA MET A 247 -19.75 -3.69 -14.98
C MET A 247 -20.08 -3.10 -13.61
N VAL A 248 -19.37 -2.05 -13.19
CA VAL A 248 -19.55 -1.44 -11.86
C VAL A 248 -20.34 -0.14 -11.88
N THR A 249 -20.77 0.31 -13.06
CA THR A 249 -21.45 1.60 -13.24
C THR A 249 -22.74 1.67 -12.43
N GLU A 250 -23.61 0.67 -12.55
CA GLU A 250 -24.88 0.65 -11.81
C GLU A 250 -24.66 0.66 -10.29
N MET A 251 -23.70 -0.14 -9.81
CA MET A 251 -23.33 -0.18 -8.38
C MET A 251 -22.72 1.15 -7.92
N GLN A 252 -21.96 1.84 -8.75
CA GLN A 252 -21.39 3.15 -8.41
C GLN A 252 -22.47 4.21 -8.31
N ASP A 253 -23.45 4.19 -9.22
CA ASP A 253 -24.58 5.11 -9.18
C ASP A 253 -25.46 4.85 -7.96
N GLU A 254 -25.63 3.58 -7.56
CA GLU A 254 -26.35 3.17 -6.35
C GLU A 254 -25.62 3.56 -5.05
N PHE A 255 -24.29 3.45 -5.01
CA PHE A 255 -23.49 3.84 -3.85
C PHE A 255 -23.41 5.36 -3.68
N GLY A 256 -23.47 6.09 -4.79
CA GLY A 256 -23.43 7.55 -4.80
C GLY A 256 -22.12 8.11 -4.24
N TYR A 257 -22.23 9.33 -3.73
CA TYR A 257 -21.15 10.08 -3.07
C TYR A 257 -21.75 10.97 -2.00
N PHE A 258 -20.92 11.42 -1.07
CA PHE A 258 -21.34 12.36 -0.04
C PHE A 258 -21.46 13.77 -0.61
N LEU A 259 -22.54 14.50 -0.31
CA LEU A 259 -22.76 15.88 -0.74
C LEU A 259 -23.44 16.70 0.36
N VAL A 260 -22.89 17.87 0.64
CA VAL A 260 -23.44 18.87 1.56
C VAL A 260 -23.71 20.17 0.79
N ASP A 261 -24.87 20.76 1.08
CA ASP A 261 -25.30 22.03 0.52
C ASP A 261 -24.60 23.24 1.19
N PRO A 262 -24.83 24.48 0.69
CA PRO A 262 -24.27 25.68 1.30
C PRO A 262 -24.71 25.95 2.73
N ASP A 263 -25.88 25.44 3.12
CA ASP A 263 -26.49 25.64 4.43
C ASP A 263 -26.01 24.59 5.46
N GLY A 264 -25.24 23.60 5.02
CA GLY A 264 -24.67 22.54 5.85
C GLY A 264 -25.53 21.27 5.92
N ASN A 265 -26.63 21.17 5.15
CA ASN A 265 -27.48 19.99 5.12
C ASN A 265 -26.86 18.90 4.23
N VAL A 266 -26.90 17.67 4.73
CA VAL A 266 -26.48 16.48 3.96
C VAL A 266 -27.55 16.18 2.91
N LEU A 267 -27.20 16.37 1.64
CA LEU A 267 -28.08 16.06 0.49
C LEU A 267 -27.95 14.62 0.03
N LEU A 268 -26.74 14.05 0.09
CA LEU A 268 -26.44 12.68 -0.29
C LEU A 268 -25.44 12.08 0.69
N SER A 269 -25.61 10.80 0.98
CA SER A 269 -24.62 9.97 1.66
C SER A 269 -24.13 8.88 0.74
N GLN A 270 -22.86 8.54 0.88
CA GLN A 270 -22.27 7.40 0.20
C GLN A 270 -22.60 6.13 0.99
N GLU A 271 -23.34 5.22 0.36
CA GLU A 271 -23.91 4.00 0.98
C GLU A 271 -23.06 2.73 0.75
N GLY A 272 -21.93 2.88 0.06
CA GLY A 272 -21.00 1.80 -0.20
C GLY A 272 -19.70 2.29 -0.81
N ILE A 273 -18.68 1.44 -0.79
CA ILE A 273 -17.36 1.74 -1.36
C ILE A 273 -16.87 0.64 -2.29
N PHE A 274 -15.94 1.04 -3.16
CA PHE A 274 -15.12 0.11 -3.93
C PHE A 274 -13.84 -0.19 -3.17
N ARG A 275 -13.64 -1.46 -2.83
CA ARG A 275 -12.39 -1.96 -2.27
C ARG A 275 -11.56 -2.59 -3.37
N SER A 276 -10.39 -2.02 -3.65
CA SER A 276 -9.46 -2.59 -4.64
C SER A 276 -8.37 -3.44 -4.00
N ASN A 277 -8.17 -4.64 -4.53
CA ASN A 277 -7.16 -5.59 -4.07
C ASN A 277 -6.14 -5.84 -5.19
N CYS A 278 -4.85 -5.64 -4.90
CA CYS A 278 -3.75 -6.18 -5.72
C CYS A 278 -2.71 -6.84 -4.81
N MET A 279 -2.18 -7.95 -5.28
CA MET A 279 -1.11 -8.66 -4.57
C MET A 279 0.20 -7.87 -4.53
N ASP A 280 0.56 -7.08 -5.55
CA ASP A 280 1.94 -6.59 -5.68
C ASP A 280 2.08 -5.14 -6.15
N CYS A 281 0.99 -4.51 -6.57
CA CYS A 281 1.04 -3.35 -7.44
C CYS A 281 0.11 -2.25 -6.96
N LEU A 282 0.69 -1.23 -6.33
CA LEU A 282 -0.07 -0.01 -6.10
C LEU A 282 -0.54 0.61 -7.43
N ASP A 283 0.19 0.37 -8.54
CA ASP A 283 -0.12 0.95 -9.85
C ASP A 283 -1.47 0.48 -10.42
N ARG A 284 -1.82 -0.83 -10.34
CA ARG A 284 -3.10 -1.31 -10.91
C ARG A 284 -4.29 -0.81 -10.10
N THR A 285 -4.18 -0.83 -8.77
CA THR A 285 -5.24 -0.32 -7.88
C THR A 285 -5.42 1.18 -8.03
N ASN A 286 -4.33 1.94 -8.16
CA ASN A 286 -4.41 3.39 -8.31
C ASN A 286 -5.08 3.80 -9.63
N VAL A 287 -4.84 3.06 -10.73
CA VAL A 287 -5.52 3.30 -12.01
C VAL A 287 -7.03 3.07 -11.88
N ILE A 288 -7.47 1.98 -11.23
CA ILE A 288 -8.91 1.73 -11.05
C ILE A 288 -9.54 2.77 -10.11
N GLN A 289 -8.88 3.09 -9.01
CA GLN A 289 -9.35 4.13 -8.08
C GLN A 289 -9.48 5.49 -8.78
N SER A 290 -8.49 5.89 -9.59
CA SER A 290 -8.54 7.17 -10.30
C SER A 290 -9.65 7.23 -11.35
N LEU A 291 -10.01 6.11 -12.01
CA LEU A 291 -11.11 6.07 -12.96
C LEU A 291 -12.48 6.16 -12.28
N LEU A 292 -12.67 5.41 -11.19
CA LEU A 292 -13.90 5.45 -10.40
C LEU A 292 -14.10 6.84 -9.78
N ALA A 293 -13.05 7.41 -9.20
CA ALA A 293 -13.06 8.76 -8.66
C ALA A 293 -13.37 9.81 -9.74
N ARG A 294 -12.82 9.67 -10.95
CA ARG A 294 -13.11 10.58 -12.06
C ARG A 294 -14.60 10.59 -12.41
N ARG A 295 -15.24 9.42 -12.45
CA ARG A 295 -16.68 9.32 -12.71
C ARG A 295 -17.49 10.01 -11.62
N SER A 296 -17.17 9.79 -10.35
CA SER A 296 -17.84 10.47 -9.23
C SER A 296 -17.62 11.99 -9.30
N LEU A 297 -16.40 12.44 -9.58
CA LEU A 297 -16.06 13.86 -9.73
C LEU A 297 -16.84 14.53 -10.86
N GLN A 298 -17.01 13.84 -12.00
CA GLN A 298 -17.82 14.37 -13.10
C GLN A 298 -19.26 14.62 -12.64
N SER A 299 -19.87 13.65 -11.95
CA SER A 299 -21.23 13.81 -11.41
C SER A 299 -21.32 14.94 -10.37
N GLN A 300 -20.34 15.04 -9.47
CA GLN A 300 -20.26 16.09 -8.46
C GLN A 300 -20.17 17.49 -9.11
N LEU A 301 -19.26 17.68 -10.07
CA LEU A 301 -19.10 18.96 -10.76
C LEU A 301 -20.32 19.33 -11.61
N GLN A 302 -20.98 18.35 -12.23
CA GLN A 302 -22.24 18.57 -12.95
C GLN A 302 -23.35 19.02 -12.00
N ARG A 303 -23.48 18.38 -10.84
CA ARG A 303 -24.49 18.72 -9.84
C ARG A 303 -24.25 20.08 -9.19
N MET A 304 -22.99 20.46 -8.99
CA MET A 304 -22.60 21.81 -8.55
C MET A 304 -22.69 22.87 -9.65
N GLY A 305 -23.05 22.48 -10.88
CA GLY A 305 -23.17 23.37 -12.04
C GLY A 305 -21.83 23.89 -12.56
N VAL A 306 -20.69 23.33 -12.13
CA VAL A 306 -19.36 23.68 -12.63
C VAL A 306 -19.15 23.15 -14.05
N LEU A 307 -19.59 21.91 -14.28
CA LEU A 307 -19.50 21.22 -15.56
C LEU A 307 -20.89 21.09 -16.18
N HIS A 308 -21.05 21.34 -17.49
CA HIS A 308 -22.32 21.09 -18.16
C HIS A 308 -22.55 19.60 -18.41
N THR A 309 -23.80 19.14 -18.44
CA THR A 309 -24.14 17.72 -18.64
C THR A 309 -23.62 17.15 -19.97
N SER A 310 -23.46 17.99 -20.99
CA SER A 310 -22.89 17.61 -22.30
C SER A 310 -21.37 17.53 -22.31
N GLN A 311 -20.68 18.10 -21.33
CA GLN A 311 -19.22 18.15 -21.27
C GLN A 311 -18.67 16.98 -20.46
N LYS A 312 -17.51 16.48 -20.88
CA LYS A 312 -16.75 15.50 -20.11
C LYS A 312 -15.58 16.16 -19.40
N ILE A 313 -15.23 15.64 -18.23
CA ILE A 313 -14.09 16.14 -17.47
C ILE A 313 -12.75 15.88 -18.20
N GLU A 314 -12.68 14.80 -18.97
CA GLU A 314 -11.50 14.40 -19.76
C GLU A 314 -11.18 15.37 -20.90
N GLU A 315 -12.16 16.16 -21.34
CA GLU A 315 -12.01 17.18 -22.39
C GLU A 315 -11.38 18.46 -21.83
N GLN A 316 -11.41 18.65 -20.50
CA GLN A 316 -10.84 19.81 -19.82
C GLN A 316 -9.33 19.63 -19.62
N ARG A 317 -8.54 19.98 -20.64
CA ARG A 317 -7.09 19.67 -20.72
C ARG A 317 -6.27 20.10 -19.49
N ASP A 318 -6.53 21.30 -18.98
CA ASP A 318 -5.78 21.86 -17.85
C ASP A 318 -6.06 21.09 -16.56
N PHE A 319 -7.34 20.80 -16.32
CA PHE A 319 -7.75 20.00 -15.17
C PHE A 319 -7.31 18.55 -15.31
N GLU A 320 -7.44 17.93 -16.48
CA GLU A 320 -7.06 16.54 -16.72
C GLU A 320 -5.56 16.30 -16.50
N THR A 321 -4.70 17.27 -16.85
CA THR A 321 -3.26 17.20 -16.58
C THR A 321 -3.00 17.26 -15.07
N THR A 322 -3.66 18.18 -14.37
CA THR A 322 -3.57 18.30 -12.91
C THR A 322 -4.06 17.03 -12.21
N TYR A 323 -5.16 16.46 -12.70
CA TYR A 323 -5.77 15.23 -12.21
C TYR A 323 -4.81 14.04 -12.31
N LYS A 324 -4.25 13.81 -13.50
CA LYS A 324 -3.28 12.73 -13.75
C LYS A 324 -2.04 12.85 -12.90
N ASN A 325 -1.49 14.06 -12.78
CA ASN A 325 -0.29 14.29 -11.97
C ASN A 325 -0.56 14.02 -10.48
N ALA A 326 -1.65 14.53 -9.93
CA ALA A 326 -2.02 14.31 -8.54
C ALA A 326 -2.24 12.82 -8.22
N TRP A 327 -2.89 12.06 -9.10
CA TRP A 327 -3.06 10.60 -8.92
C TRP A 327 -1.77 9.81 -9.10
N ALA A 328 -0.84 10.29 -9.93
CA ALA A 328 0.50 9.70 -10.04
C ALA A 328 1.32 9.94 -8.76
N ASP A 329 1.27 11.16 -8.22
CA ASP A 329 1.96 11.52 -6.98
C ASP A 329 1.38 10.75 -5.77
N ASN A 330 0.05 10.56 -5.73
CA ASN A 330 -0.60 9.68 -4.76
C ASN A 330 -0.09 8.24 -4.83
N ALA A 331 0.04 7.69 -6.04
CA ALA A 331 0.59 6.34 -6.24
C ALA A 331 2.03 6.25 -5.76
N ASP A 332 2.86 7.23 -6.10
CA ASP A 332 4.27 7.31 -5.73
C ASP A 332 4.46 7.40 -4.21
N ALA A 333 3.73 8.29 -3.54
CA ALA A 333 3.78 8.44 -2.08
C ALA A 333 3.45 7.12 -1.38
N CYS A 334 2.32 6.52 -1.77
CA CYS A 334 1.89 5.26 -1.19
C CYS A 334 2.83 4.09 -1.48
N ALA A 335 3.45 4.07 -2.66
CA ALA A 335 4.38 3.01 -3.04
C ALA A 335 5.70 3.12 -2.26
N LYS A 336 6.22 4.34 -2.06
CA LYS A 336 7.38 4.58 -1.21
C LYS A 336 7.13 4.10 0.22
N GLN A 337 5.96 4.39 0.77
CA GLN A 337 5.58 4.00 2.13
C GLN A 337 5.50 2.47 2.33
N TYR A 338 4.99 1.75 1.32
CA TYR A 338 4.79 0.29 1.40
C TYR A 338 6.00 -0.52 0.92
N ALA A 339 6.60 -0.16 -0.21
CA ALA A 339 7.68 -0.91 -0.86
C ALA A 339 9.05 -0.22 -0.80
N GLY A 340 9.16 0.96 -0.20
CA GLY A 340 10.41 1.70 -0.07
C GLY A 340 10.90 2.35 -1.38
N THR A 341 10.17 2.20 -2.49
CA THR A 341 10.49 2.81 -3.79
C THR A 341 9.24 3.39 -4.45
N GLY A 342 9.42 4.32 -5.38
CA GLY A 342 8.31 4.91 -6.15
C GLY A 342 7.44 3.86 -6.86
N ALA A 343 6.24 4.26 -7.26
CA ALA A 343 5.34 3.42 -8.02
C ALA A 343 5.99 3.07 -9.37
N LEU A 344 5.65 1.90 -9.92
CA LEU A 344 6.10 1.57 -11.27
C LEU A 344 5.09 2.14 -12.26
N LYS A 345 5.51 2.41 -13.49
CA LYS A 345 4.62 2.91 -14.55
C LYS A 345 3.94 4.25 -14.22
N THR A 346 4.53 5.09 -13.38
CA THR A 346 3.98 6.43 -13.06
C THR A 346 3.90 7.32 -14.31
N ASP A 347 4.80 7.10 -15.26
CA ASP A 347 4.79 7.73 -16.59
C ASP A 347 3.48 7.46 -17.35
N PHE A 348 2.90 6.27 -17.19
CA PHE A 348 1.63 5.92 -17.79
C PHE A 348 0.46 6.69 -17.15
N THR A 349 0.43 6.82 -15.82
CA THR A 349 -0.60 7.61 -15.15
C THR A 349 -0.52 9.08 -15.56
N ARG A 350 0.70 9.63 -15.70
CA ARG A 350 0.92 11.03 -16.09
C ARG A 350 0.61 11.32 -17.55
N THR A 351 1.06 10.46 -18.47
CA THR A 351 1.05 10.78 -19.91
C THR A 351 0.10 9.90 -20.74
N GLY A 352 -0.44 8.82 -20.17
CA GLY A 352 -1.23 7.82 -20.87
C GLY A 352 -0.42 6.92 -21.83
N LYS A 353 0.91 7.10 -21.91
CA LYS A 353 1.81 6.30 -22.75
C LYS A 353 3.05 5.86 -21.96
N ARG A 354 3.68 4.79 -22.41
CA ARG A 354 4.97 4.30 -21.88
C ARG A 354 6.11 5.07 -22.54
N THR A 355 6.97 5.68 -21.74
CA THR A 355 8.17 6.40 -22.22
C THR A 355 9.43 5.54 -22.04
N VAL A 356 10.43 5.69 -22.91
CA VAL A 356 11.70 4.93 -22.80
C VAL A 356 12.42 5.24 -21.48
N LEU A 357 12.42 6.52 -21.08
CA LEU A 357 12.95 6.95 -19.78
C LEU A 357 12.20 6.29 -18.62
N GLY A 358 10.86 6.21 -18.71
CA GLY A 358 10.02 5.52 -17.73
C GLY A 358 10.32 4.02 -17.62
N VAL A 359 10.63 3.35 -18.73
CA VAL A 359 11.06 1.93 -18.71
C VAL A 359 12.40 1.76 -17.98
N LEU A 360 13.37 2.65 -18.21
CA LEU A 360 14.66 2.61 -17.51
C LEU A 360 14.51 2.88 -16.00
N MET A 361 13.72 3.90 -15.64
CA MET A 361 13.43 4.22 -14.24
C MET A 361 12.69 3.08 -13.53
N ASP A 362 11.75 2.41 -14.21
CA ASP A 362 11.08 1.22 -13.68
C ASP A 362 12.06 0.07 -13.41
N GLY A 363 13.03 -0.13 -14.30
CA GLY A 363 14.10 -1.11 -14.14
C GLY A 363 14.94 -0.83 -12.90
N TRP A 364 15.37 0.43 -12.74
CA TRP A 364 16.13 0.88 -11.57
C TRP A 364 15.34 0.72 -10.26
N ASN A 365 14.08 1.19 -10.24
CA ASN A 365 13.18 1.04 -9.09
C ASN A 365 12.92 -0.43 -8.74
N SER A 366 12.87 -1.31 -9.74
CA SER A 366 12.71 -2.76 -9.52
C SER A 366 13.94 -3.39 -8.87
N THR A 367 15.15 -2.98 -9.28
CA THR A 367 16.42 -3.43 -8.68
C THR A 367 16.56 -2.93 -7.24
N ILE A 368 16.32 -1.65 -6.99
CA ILE A 368 16.33 -1.11 -5.62
C ILE A 368 15.29 -1.82 -4.76
N ARG A 369 14.09 -2.05 -5.29
CA ARG A 369 13.04 -2.75 -4.56
C ARG A 369 13.45 -4.18 -4.23
N TYR A 370 14.08 -4.91 -5.16
CA TYR A 370 14.62 -6.24 -4.90
C TYR A 370 15.67 -6.21 -3.77
N TYR A 371 16.58 -5.23 -3.80
CA TYR A 371 17.57 -5.06 -2.74
C TYR A 371 16.91 -4.77 -1.38
N LYS A 372 16.03 -3.78 -1.31
CA LYS A 372 15.34 -3.40 -0.07
C LYS A 372 14.54 -4.55 0.53
N ASN A 373 13.74 -5.23 -0.30
CA ASN A 373 12.91 -6.36 0.07
C ASN A 373 13.69 -7.52 0.70
N ASN A 374 14.95 -7.74 0.28
CA ASN A 374 15.77 -8.84 0.79
C ASN A 374 16.74 -8.40 1.88
N PHE A 375 17.21 -7.15 1.92
CA PHE A 375 18.36 -6.78 2.75
C PHE A 375 18.16 -5.56 3.66
N SER A 376 17.01 -4.89 3.60
CA SER A 376 16.73 -3.70 4.43
C SER A 376 15.34 -3.70 5.08
N ASP A 377 14.42 -4.52 4.55
CA ASP A 377 13.02 -4.52 4.97
C ASP A 377 12.82 -5.12 6.37
N GLY A 378 13.73 -5.95 6.88
CA GLY A 378 13.70 -6.45 8.26
C GLY A 378 13.89 -5.31 9.26
N PHE A 379 14.97 -4.54 9.12
CA PHE A 379 15.21 -3.34 9.92
C PHE A 379 14.08 -2.31 9.82
N ARG A 380 13.54 -2.11 8.62
CA ARG A 380 12.43 -1.17 8.39
C ARG A 380 11.13 -1.65 9.02
N GLN A 381 10.85 -2.94 9.03
CA GLN A 381 9.70 -3.51 9.74
C GLN A 381 9.83 -3.30 11.25
N ASP A 382 10.99 -3.64 11.83
CA ASP A 382 11.29 -3.38 13.25
C ASP A 382 11.12 -1.90 13.61
N SER A 383 11.54 -1.01 12.70
CA SER A 383 11.38 0.45 12.87
C SER A 383 9.91 0.87 12.95
N ILE A 384 9.07 0.36 12.04
CA ILE A 384 7.62 0.61 12.05
C ILE A 384 6.99 0.06 13.33
N ASP A 385 7.38 -1.14 13.73
CA ASP A 385 6.80 -1.81 14.91
C ASP A 385 7.15 -1.11 16.21
N LEU A 386 8.39 -0.63 16.34
CA LEU A 386 8.83 0.18 17.47
C LEU A 386 8.07 1.52 17.51
N PHE A 387 7.97 2.22 16.38
CA PHE A 387 7.29 3.52 16.30
C PHE A 387 5.80 3.44 16.63
N LEU A 388 5.12 2.39 16.16
CA LEU A 388 3.69 2.17 16.40
C LEU A 388 3.38 1.54 17.77
N GLY A 389 4.39 1.22 18.58
CA GLY A 389 4.20 0.62 19.91
C GLY A 389 3.86 -0.86 19.90
N ASN A 390 4.07 -1.57 18.78
CA ASN A 390 3.89 -3.03 18.71
C ASN A 390 4.98 -3.79 19.46
N TYR A 391 6.11 -3.14 19.72
CA TYR A 391 7.17 -3.63 20.58
C TYR A 391 7.47 -2.58 21.67
N SER A 392 7.35 -2.97 22.94
CA SER A 392 7.76 -2.16 24.08
C SER A 392 9.16 -2.56 24.54
N VAL A 393 10.05 -1.58 24.66
CA VAL A 393 11.40 -1.81 25.20
C VAL A 393 11.29 -2.01 26.72
N ASP A 394 11.35 -3.25 27.18
CA ASP A 394 11.39 -3.58 28.61
C ASP A 394 12.80 -3.32 29.16
N GLU A 395 12.88 -2.59 30.28
CA GLU A 395 14.13 -2.19 30.89
C GLU A 395 15.02 -3.37 31.36
N THR A 396 14.44 -4.55 31.51
CA THR A 396 15.12 -5.70 32.12
C THR A 396 15.63 -6.74 31.11
N ASN A 397 15.10 -6.76 29.88
CA ASN A 397 15.35 -7.81 28.87
C ASN A 397 16.23 -7.36 27.68
N TRP A 398 17.00 -6.29 27.84
CA TRP A 398 17.71 -5.58 26.76
C TRP A 398 18.78 -6.36 25.98
N VAL A 399 19.40 -7.39 26.55
CA VAL A 399 20.78 -7.78 26.16
C VAL A 399 20.85 -8.76 24.99
N ASN A 400 19.75 -9.42 24.61
CA ASN A 400 19.82 -10.59 23.70
C ASN A 400 19.04 -10.46 22.38
N LEU A 401 18.10 -9.52 22.23
CA LEU A 401 17.18 -9.54 21.07
C LEU A 401 17.81 -9.08 19.74
N LEU A 402 18.78 -8.16 19.79
CA LEU A 402 19.40 -7.57 18.59
C LEU A 402 20.69 -8.29 18.14
N ARG A 403 21.17 -9.27 18.92
CA ARG A 403 22.37 -10.05 18.58
C ARG A 403 22.04 -11.10 17.52
N ASP A 404 22.38 -10.79 16.28
CA ASP A 404 22.36 -11.76 15.18
C ASP A 404 23.45 -12.80 15.35
N THR A 405 23.08 -14.05 15.61
CA THR A 405 23.97 -15.20 15.39
C THR A 405 23.77 -15.67 13.94
N LYS A 406 24.37 -14.97 12.97
CA LYS A 406 24.37 -15.46 11.58
C LYS A 406 25.28 -16.70 11.48
N ASP A 407 24.75 -17.77 10.89
CA ASP A 407 25.49 -19.00 10.64
C ASP A 407 26.73 -18.71 9.75
N TRP A 408 27.80 -19.49 9.89
CA TRP A 408 29.03 -19.32 9.12
C TRP A 408 28.77 -19.37 7.61
N LYS A 409 27.74 -20.12 7.19
CA LYS A 409 27.23 -20.18 5.81
C LYS A 409 26.87 -18.82 5.23
N PHE A 410 26.38 -17.89 6.05
CA PHE A 410 26.00 -16.54 5.64
C PHE A 410 27.21 -15.75 5.10
N LEU A 411 28.39 -15.98 5.68
CA LEU A 411 29.62 -15.29 5.28
C LEU A 411 30.41 -16.08 4.23
N THR A 412 30.51 -17.41 4.37
CA THR A 412 31.38 -18.23 3.52
C THR A 412 30.86 -18.42 2.12
N LEU A 413 29.57 -18.71 1.94
CA LEU A 413 29.02 -19.01 0.62
C LEU A 413 29.12 -17.81 -0.35
N PRO A 414 28.81 -16.56 0.06
CA PRO A 414 29.02 -15.40 -0.81
C PRO A 414 30.49 -15.16 -1.17
N ILE A 415 31.41 -15.36 -0.21
CA ILE A 415 32.85 -15.21 -0.47
C ILE A 415 33.32 -16.24 -1.50
N ILE A 416 32.95 -17.51 -1.32
CA ILE A 416 33.29 -18.59 -2.26
C ILE A 416 32.73 -18.27 -3.65
N MET A 417 31.50 -17.77 -3.73
CA MET A 417 30.87 -17.40 -5.01
C MET A 417 31.62 -16.26 -5.70
N VAL A 418 31.99 -15.20 -4.97
CA VAL A 418 32.73 -14.05 -5.51
C VAL A 418 34.11 -14.48 -6.01
N VAL A 419 34.83 -15.29 -5.23
CA VAL A 419 36.13 -15.84 -5.63
C VAL A 419 35.98 -16.70 -6.87
N ALA A 420 35.04 -17.65 -6.89
CA ALA A 420 34.82 -18.52 -8.03
C ALA A 420 34.44 -17.75 -9.31
N PHE A 421 33.58 -16.75 -9.18
CA PHE A 421 33.15 -15.92 -10.31
C PHE A 421 34.28 -15.04 -10.83
N SER A 422 35.07 -14.46 -9.93
CA SER A 422 36.22 -13.64 -10.29
C SER A 422 37.28 -14.48 -11.00
N MET A 423 37.57 -15.68 -10.51
CA MET A 423 38.47 -16.63 -11.15
C MET A 423 37.94 -17.08 -12.53
N CYS A 424 36.63 -17.31 -12.67
CA CYS A 424 36.02 -17.62 -13.97
C CYS A 424 36.25 -16.48 -14.99
N ILE A 425 36.06 -15.22 -14.59
CA ILE A 425 36.32 -14.06 -15.45
C ILE A 425 37.81 -13.96 -15.79
N ILE A 426 38.70 -14.14 -14.82
CA ILE A 426 40.15 -14.11 -15.04
C ILE A 426 40.55 -15.18 -16.06
N CYS A 427 40.05 -16.41 -15.93
CA CYS A 427 40.30 -17.49 -16.89
C CYS A 427 39.71 -17.23 -18.29
N LEU A 428 38.65 -16.42 -18.40
CA LEU A 428 38.10 -15.99 -19.70
C LEU A 428 38.94 -14.89 -20.36
N VAL A 429 39.57 -14.03 -19.57
CA VAL A 429 40.36 -12.89 -20.07
C VAL A 429 41.83 -13.26 -20.30
N MET A 430 42.39 -14.11 -19.46
CA MET A 430 43.75 -14.62 -19.62
C MET A 430 43.73 -15.84 -20.55
N ALA A 431 44.20 -15.67 -21.78
CA ALA A 431 44.42 -16.78 -22.69
C ALA A 431 45.53 -17.68 -22.12
N GLY A 432 45.21 -18.95 -21.84
CA GLY A 432 46.21 -19.96 -21.51
C GLY A 432 46.99 -20.40 -22.75
N ASP A 433 48.14 -21.03 -22.54
CA ASP A 433 49.00 -21.54 -23.62
C ASP A 433 48.29 -22.59 -24.50
N THR A 434 47.30 -23.30 -23.93
CA THR A 434 46.43 -24.21 -24.66
C THR A 434 44.94 -23.92 -24.45
N TRP A 435 44.15 -24.10 -25.52
CA TRP A 435 42.70 -23.88 -25.49
C TRP A 435 41.99 -24.87 -24.55
N THR A 436 42.51 -26.09 -24.41
CA THR A 436 41.97 -27.14 -23.55
C THR A 436 42.10 -26.82 -22.06
N GLU A 437 43.23 -26.24 -21.63
CA GLU A 437 43.42 -25.83 -20.23
C GLU A 437 42.53 -24.65 -19.88
N THR A 438 42.47 -23.65 -20.76
CA THR A 438 41.59 -22.49 -20.59
C THR A 438 40.13 -22.92 -20.44
N LEU A 439 39.68 -23.86 -21.29
CA LEU A 439 38.32 -24.41 -21.21
C LEU A 439 38.08 -25.17 -19.90
N ALA A 440 39.03 -25.99 -19.44
CA ALA A 440 38.89 -26.76 -18.20
C ALA A 440 38.76 -25.85 -16.96
N TYR A 441 39.57 -24.79 -16.86
CA TYR A 441 39.48 -23.84 -15.75
C TYR A 441 38.17 -23.03 -15.76
N VAL A 442 37.73 -22.58 -16.94
CA VAL A 442 36.44 -21.88 -17.08
C VAL A 442 35.29 -22.79 -16.69
N LEU A 443 35.30 -24.06 -17.10
CA LEU A 443 34.27 -25.02 -16.72
C LEU A 443 34.28 -25.32 -15.22
N PHE A 444 35.45 -25.48 -14.61
CA PHE A 444 35.59 -25.70 -13.18
C PHE A 444 35.04 -24.52 -12.36
N TRP A 445 35.55 -23.32 -12.61
CA TRP A 445 35.14 -22.12 -11.87
C TRP A 445 33.71 -21.71 -12.20
N GLY A 446 33.27 -21.86 -13.45
CA GLY A 446 31.88 -21.67 -13.85
C GLY A 446 30.93 -22.62 -13.12
N THR A 447 31.28 -23.90 -13.02
CA THR A 447 30.48 -24.89 -12.26
C THR A 447 30.47 -24.56 -10.77
N ALA A 448 31.61 -24.20 -10.19
CA ALA A 448 31.70 -23.79 -8.78
C ALA A 448 30.83 -22.56 -8.48
N SER A 449 30.83 -21.55 -9.37
CA SER A 449 29.95 -20.38 -9.26
C SER A 449 28.48 -20.74 -9.34
N VAL A 450 28.08 -21.61 -10.28
CA VAL A 450 26.68 -22.04 -10.45
C VAL A 450 26.21 -22.86 -9.25
N LEU A 451 27.03 -23.80 -8.75
CA LEU A 451 26.70 -24.62 -7.58
C LEU A 451 26.58 -23.77 -6.32
N THR A 452 27.55 -22.89 -6.07
CA THR A 452 27.53 -22.00 -4.89
C THR A 452 26.35 -21.03 -4.95
N GLY A 453 26.08 -20.44 -6.13
CA GLY A 453 24.90 -19.61 -6.34
C GLY A 453 23.59 -20.37 -6.14
N GLY A 454 23.53 -21.62 -6.60
CA GLY A 454 22.39 -22.52 -6.37
C GLY A 454 22.15 -22.80 -4.88
N LEU A 455 23.22 -23.05 -4.11
CA LEU A 455 23.15 -23.25 -2.66
C LEU A 455 22.68 -21.99 -1.92
N ILE A 456 23.15 -20.81 -2.32
CA ILE A 456 22.70 -19.52 -1.76
C ILE A 456 21.21 -19.31 -2.04
N LEU A 457 20.74 -19.58 -3.26
CA LEU A 457 19.32 -19.46 -3.61
C LEU A 457 18.45 -20.51 -2.91
N PHE A 458 18.98 -21.71 -2.66
CA PHE A 458 18.27 -22.75 -1.92
C PHE A 458 18.09 -22.36 -0.44
N ASN A 459 19.16 -21.87 0.19
CA ASN A 459 19.14 -21.35 1.56
C ASN A 459 18.72 -19.87 1.64
N GLY A 460 18.05 -19.35 0.61
CA GLY A 460 17.73 -17.93 0.49
C GLY A 460 17.09 -17.27 1.72
N PRO A 461 16.19 -17.95 2.49
CA PRO A 461 15.66 -17.41 3.74
C PRO A 461 16.71 -17.06 4.81
N ASP A 462 17.87 -17.72 4.81
CA ASP A 462 18.94 -17.43 5.78
C ASP A 462 19.75 -16.18 5.41
N PHE A 463 19.65 -15.74 4.15
CA PHE A 463 20.39 -14.60 3.61
C PHE A 463 19.59 -13.30 3.56
N VAL A 464 18.28 -13.36 3.87
CA VAL A 464 17.42 -12.18 3.90
C VAL A 464 17.43 -11.51 5.27
N ASP A 465 17.31 -10.20 5.28
CA ASP A 465 17.15 -9.39 6.49
C ASP A 465 15.74 -9.57 7.05
N ALA A 466 15.62 -10.26 8.18
CA ALA A 466 14.36 -10.56 8.87
C ALA A 466 14.17 -9.65 10.10
N PRO A 467 12.92 -9.25 10.41
CA PRO A 467 12.61 -8.46 11.60
C PRO A 467 12.94 -9.27 12.87
N LYS A 468 13.41 -8.56 13.89
CA LYS A 468 13.92 -9.12 15.15
C LYS A 468 13.05 -8.76 16.35
N LEU A 469 12.36 -7.62 16.31
CA LEU A 469 11.63 -7.10 17.46
C LEU A 469 10.24 -7.75 17.63
N VAL A 470 9.65 -8.29 16.57
CA VAL A 470 8.24 -8.70 16.59
C VAL A 470 8.03 -10.19 16.81
N GLN A 471 7.03 -10.48 17.66
CA GLN A 471 6.50 -11.81 17.97
C GLN A 471 6.05 -12.57 16.71
N LYS A 472 6.29 -13.88 16.69
CA LYS A 472 5.92 -14.79 15.59
C LYS A 472 4.44 -14.68 15.18
N GLU A 473 3.54 -14.33 16.10
CA GLU A 473 2.09 -14.22 15.85
C GLU A 473 1.66 -13.08 14.93
N LYS A 474 2.45 -12.00 14.80
CA LYS A 474 2.18 -10.96 13.79
C LYS A 474 2.67 -11.37 12.40
N LEU A 475 3.60 -12.34 12.36
CA LEU A 475 4.25 -12.84 11.16
C LEU A 475 3.49 -14.04 10.56
N ASP A 476 2.88 -14.88 11.37
CA ASP A 476 2.05 -16.01 10.93
C ASP A 476 0.56 -15.66 10.84
#